data_AF-A0A1M5UR02-F1
#
_entry.id   AF-A0A1M5UR02-F1
#
_cell.length_a   1.000
_cell.length_b   1.000
_cell.length_c   1.000
_cell.angle_alpha   90.00
_cell.angle_beta   90.00
_cell.angle_gamma   90.00
#
_symmetry.space_group_name_H-M   'P 1'
#
loop_
_entity.id
_entity.type
_entity.pdbx_description
1 polymer ?
#
loop_
_entity_poly.entity_id
_entity_poly.type
_entity_poly.pdbx_seq_one_letter_code
_entity_poly.pdbx_strand_id
1 'polypeptide(L)'
;MKTENQKAWFFVLPVLLLVAFNALIPMMTVVNYSVQETFGDNLFFWEGLTWFEQILRSDRFHAALGRQFMFTALILIIEIPLGIAIALSMPRKGFWVPVCLVLMALPMLIPWNVVGAMWNIFALPDIGLMGYFLNHVLGINYDMTQDPVAAWVTIITMDVWHWTSLVVLLAYAGLVSIPDAYYQAAKIDGASNWSVFRFIQLPKMKNVLTIAILLRFMDSFNIYTEPFVLTGGGPGNSTTLLSIDLVKIALGQFDLGPAAAMSLIYFAITLLVSWLFYTLMTKDDLN
;
A
#
# COMPACT_ATOMS: atom_id res chain seq x y z
N MET A 1 -39.71 -21.34 -11.17
CA MET A 1 -38.25 -21.23 -11.39
C MET A 1 -37.96 -19.88 -12.01
N LYS A 2 -37.09 -19.05 -11.42
CA LYS A 2 -36.60 -17.83 -12.10
C LYS A 2 -35.86 -18.31 -13.34
N THR A 3 -36.29 -17.89 -14.53
CA THR A 3 -35.55 -18.12 -15.77
C THR A 3 -34.20 -17.43 -15.65
N GLU A 4 -33.11 -18.18 -15.62
CA GLU A 4 -31.77 -17.61 -15.60
C GLU A 4 -31.54 -16.81 -16.89
N ASN A 5 -31.44 -15.48 -16.74
CA ASN A 5 -31.25 -14.58 -17.85
C ASN A 5 -29.76 -14.26 -17.99
N GLN A 6 -29.09 -14.92 -18.94
CA GLN A 6 -27.65 -14.73 -19.20
C GLN A 6 -27.32 -13.45 -19.98
N LYS A 7 -28.30 -12.61 -20.33
CA LYS A 7 -28.05 -11.33 -21.03
C LYS A 7 -27.13 -10.39 -20.24
N ALA A 8 -27.05 -10.52 -18.92
CA ALA A 8 -26.10 -9.78 -18.09
C ALA A 8 -24.63 -10.02 -18.53
N TRP A 9 -24.26 -11.23 -18.95
CA TRP A 9 -22.91 -11.54 -19.42
C TRP A 9 -22.54 -10.80 -20.70
N PHE A 10 -23.50 -10.57 -21.60
CA PHE A 10 -23.27 -9.77 -22.81
C PHE A 10 -22.93 -8.32 -22.50
N PHE A 11 -23.48 -7.74 -21.41
CA PHE A 11 -23.14 -6.38 -20.98
C PHE A 11 -21.77 -6.29 -20.29
N VAL A 12 -21.30 -7.38 -19.69
CA VAL A 12 -19.98 -7.46 -19.02
C VAL A 12 -18.85 -7.75 -20.02
N LEU A 13 -19.16 -8.43 -21.13
CA LEU A 13 -18.19 -8.87 -22.13
C LEU A 13 -17.28 -7.74 -22.67
N PRO A 14 -17.77 -6.53 -23.02
CA PRO A 14 -16.90 -5.46 -23.53
C PRO A 14 -15.81 -5.06 -22.53
N VAL A 15 -16.17 -4.98 -21.24
CA VAL A 15 -15.23 -4.63 -20.17
C VAL A 15 -14.21 -5.76 -19.98
N LEU A 16 -14.65 -7.01 -19.96
CA LEU A 16 -13.75 -8.16 -19.85
C LEU A 16 -12.75 -8.23 -21.00
N LEU A 17 -13.20 -7.99 -22.24
CA LEU A 17 -12.32 -7.99 -23.40
C LEU A 17 -11.29 -6.86 -23.35
N LEU A 18 -11.73 -5.64 -22.98
CA LEU A 18 -10.82 -4.51 -22.82
C LEU A 18 -9.79 -4.74 -21.72
N VAL A 19 -10.21 -5.25 -20.56
CA VAL A 19 -9.30 -5.57 -19.44
C VAL A 19 -8.36 -6.70 -19.82
N ALA A 20 -8.86 -7.79 -20.41
CA ALA A 20 -8.03 -8.91 -20.85
C ALA A 20 -7.01 -8.47 -21.89
N PHE A 21 -7.41 -7.66 -22.88
CA PHE A 21 -6.48 -7.12 -23.88
C PHE A 21 -5.38 -6.26 -23.23
N ASN A 22 -5.75 -5.30 -22.37
CA ASN A 22 -4.79 -4.41 -21.71
C ASN A 22 -3.89 -5.11 -20.70
N ALA A 23 -4.36 -6.17 -20.04
CA ALA A 23 -3.58 -6.89 -19.05
C ALA A 23 -2.72 -7.99 -19.67
N LEU A 24 -3.29 -8.80 -20.57
CA LEU A 24 -2.61 -9.99 -21.09
C LEU A 24 -1.50 -9.64 -22.08
N ILE A 25 -1.67 -8.61 -22.93
CA ILE A 25 -0.66 -8.28 -23.94
C ILE A 25 0.65 -7.81 -23.29
N PRO A 26 0.65 -6.79 -22.40
CA PRO A 26 1.89 -6.40 -21.72
C PRO A 26 2.47 -7.53 -20.86
N MET A 27 1.61 -8.33 -20.22
CA MET A 27 2.06 -9.49 -19.45
C MET A 27 2.79 -10.51 -20.33
N MET A 28 2.28 -10.82 -21.53
CA MET A 28 2.98 -11.69 -22.48
C MET A 28 4.34 -11.11 -22.89
N THR A 29 4.43 -9.79 -23.11
CA THR A 29 5.70 -9.12 -23.40
C THR A 29 6.70 -9.23 -22.25
N VAL A 30 6.24 -9.03 -21.01
CA VAL A 30 7.08 -9.20 -19.81
C VAL A 30 7.55 -10.64 -19.69
N VAL A 31 6.66 -11.62 -19.88
CA VAL A 31 7.06 -13.04 -19.90
C VAL A 31 8.09 -13.32 -21.00
N ASN A 32 7.92 -12.75 -22.18
CA ASN A 32 8.85 -12.92 -23.29
C ASN A 32 10.24 -12.32 -22.99
N TYR A 33 10.30 -11.09 -22.46
CA TYR A 33 11.57 -10.45 -22.09
C TYR A 33 12.25 -11.13 -20.91
N SER A 34 11.49 -11.69 -19.95
CA SER A 34 12.08 -12.32 -18.75
C SER A 34 13.01 -13.49 -19.03
N VAL A 35 12.91 -14.09 -20.22
CA VAL A 35 13.72 -15.23 -20.67
C VAL A 35 14.70 -14.86 -21.78
N GLN A 36 14.84 -13.56 -22.05
CA GLN A 36 15.70 -13.01 -23.10
C GLN A 36 16.73 -12.06 -22.50
N GLU A 37 17.89 -11.99 -23.14
CA GLU A 37 18.83 -10.88 -22.99
C GLU A 37 18.54 -9.84 -24.08
N THR A 38 18.53 -8.57 -23.70
CA THR A 38 18.24 -7.46 -24.61
C THR A 38 19.47 -6.57 -24.76
N PHE A 39 19.91 -6.38 -25.99
CA PHE A 39 20.96 -5.40 -26.32
C PHE A 39 20.38 -4.22 -27.10
N GLY A 40 21.20 -3.18 -27.28
CA GLY A 40 20.89 -2.07 -28.18
C GLY A 40 20.49 -2.53 -29.58
N ASP A 41 19.77 -1.67 -30.31
CA ASP A 41 19.25 -1.95 -31.66
C ASP A 41 18.21 -3.08 -31.76
N ASN A 42 17.43 -3.34 -30.70
CA ASN A 42 16.37 -4.37 -30.67
C ASN A 42 16.91 -5.79 -30.94
N LEU A 43 18.11 -6.11 -30.44
CA LEU A 43 18.67 -7.45 -30.50
C LEU A 43 18.27 -8.25 -29.26
N PHE A 44 17.67 -9.41 -29.49
CA PHE A 44 17.17 -10.31 -28.43
C PHE A 44 17.83 -11.68 -28.55
N PHE A 45 18.36 -12.18 -27.43
CA PHE A 45 18.95 -13.51 -27.33
C PHE A 45 18.19 -14.33 -26.29
N TRP A 46 18.00 -15.62 -26.55
CA TRP A 46 17.40 -16.50 -25.56
C TRP A 46 18.38 -16.80 -24.43
N GLU A 47 18.03 -16.40 -23.21
CA GLU A 47 18.85 -16.57 -21.99
C GLU A 47 18.17 -17.54 -20.99
N GLY A 48 16.93 -17.96 -21.27
CA GLY A 48 16.24 -18.98 -20.48
C GLY A 48 15.91 -18.52 -19.06
N LEU A 49 16.36 -19.27 -18.04
CA LEU A 49 16.04 -18.98 -16.64
C LEU A 49 17.18 -18.29 -15.87
N THR A 50 18.27 -17.91 -16.54
CA THR A 50 19.47 -17.35 -15.90
C THR A 50 19.12 -16.12 -15.04
N TRP A 51 18.28 -15.20 -15.54
CA TRP A 51 17.90 -14.00 -14.78
C TRP A 51 17.16 -14.33 -13.49
N PHE A 52 16.25 -15.29 -13.52
CA PHE A 52 15.52 -15.73 -12.33
C PHE A 52 16.48 -16.27 -11.28
N GLU A 53 17.45 -17.09 -11.67
CA GLU A 53 18.45 -17.62 -10.75
C GLU A 53 19.34 -16.51 -10.16
N GLN A 54 19.82 -15.58 -11.01
CA GLN A 54 20.65 -14.47 -10.54
C GLN A 54 19.91 -13.57 -9.56
N ILE A 55 18.65 -13.25 -9.83
CA ILE A 55 17.83 -12.39 -8.97
C ILE A 55 17.55 -13.10 -7.63
N LEU A 56 17.15 -14.37 -7.66
CA LEU A 56 16.87 -15.15 -6.44
C LEU A 56 18.11 -15.44 -5.60
N ARG A 57 19.31 -15.32 -6.16
CA ARG A 57 20.58 -15.42 -5.41
C ARG A 57 21.16 -14.06 -5.01
N SER A 58 20.54 -12.96 -5.42
CA SER A 58 21.08 -11.62 -5.23
C SER A 58 20.83 -11.11 -3.81
N ASP A 59 21.90 -10.78 -3.09
CA ASP A 59 21.81 -10.13 -1.77
C ASP A 59 21.12 -8.77 -1.85
N ARG A 60 21.27 -8.05 -2.98
CA ARG A 60 20.57 -6.78 -3.24
C ARG A 60 19.06 -6.99 -3.30
N PHE A 61 18.61 -8.02 -4.00
CA PHE A 61 17.19 -8.37 -4.10
C PHE A 61 16.63 -8.76 -2.71
N HIS A 62 17.32 -9.63 -1.98
CA HIS A 62 16.90 -10.02 -0.63
C HIS A 62 16.84 -8.85 0.35
N ALA A 63 17.82 -7.95 0.30
CA ALA A 63 17.83 -6.76 1.14
C ALA A 63 16.66 -5.81 0.78
N ALA A 64 16.37 -5.62 -0.51
CA ALA A 64 15.23 -4.81 -0.96
C ALA A 64 13.89 -5.45 -0.58
N LEU A 65 13.75 -6.77 -0.72
CA LEU A 65 12.58 -7.53 -0.29
C LEU A 65 12.37 -7.43 1.22
N GLY A 66 13.44 -7.53 2.02
CA GLY A 66 13.37 -7.35 3.47
C GLY A 66 12.90 -5.94 3.86
N ARG A 67 13.42 -4.90 3.19
CA ARG A 67 12.96 -3.52 3.37
C ARG A 67 11.50 -3.35 2.96
N GLN A 68 11.06 -3.97 1.86
CA GLN A 68 9.67 -3.93 1.41
C GLN A 68 8.72 -4.51 2.45
N PHE A 69 9.02 -5.69 2.97
CA PHE A 69 8.22 -6.31 4.03
C PHE A 69 8.23 -5.49 5.31
N MET A 70 9.39 -4.96 5.71
CA MET A 70 9.50 -4.11 6.89
C MET A 70 8.67 -2.84 6.73
N PHE A 71 8.75 -2.17 5.58
CA PHE A 71 7.96 -0.99 5.25
C PHE A 71 6.47 -1.29 5.38
N THR A 72 5.96 -2.26 4.61
CA THR A 72 4.54 -2.64 4.62
C THR A 72 4.06 -3.07 6.01
N ALA A 73 4.86 -3.83 6.77
CA ALA A 73 4.50 -4.24 8.12
C ALA A 73 4.36 -3.02 9.06
N LEU A 74 5.30 -2.07 9.01
CA LEU A 74 5.24 -0.85 9.81
C LEU A 74 4.03 0.00 9.43
N ILE A 75 3.75 0.17 8.14
CA ILE A 75 2.57 0.88 7.65
C ILE A 75 1.29 0.25 8.22
N LEU A 76 1.11 -1.06 8.06
CA LEU A 76 -0.09 -1.74 8.57
C LEU A 76 -0.23 -1.68 10.09
N ILE A 77 0.86 -1.82 10.83
CA ILE A 77 0.86 -1.75 12.30
C ILE A 77 0.48 -0.35 12.80
N ILE A 78 0.80 0.69 12.04
CA ILE A 78 0.50 2.09 12.41
C ILE A 78 -0.88 2.51 11.93
N GLU A 79 -1.15 2.36 10.63
CA GLU A 79 -2.33 2.91 9.99
C GLU A 79 -3.62 2.20 10.39
N ILE A 80 -3.59 0.88 10.63
CA ILE A 80 -4.81 0.14 10.99
C ILE A 80 -5.32 0.58 12.37
N PRO A 81 -4.51 0.57 13.44
CA PRO A 81 -4.95 1.09 14.73
C PRO A 81 -5.27 2.58 14.70
N LEU A 82 -4.46 3.39 14.01
CA LEU A 82 -4.68 4.84 13.93
C LEU A 82 -5.99 5.16 13.21
N GLY A 83 -6.26 4.50 12.09
CA GLY A 83 -7.48 4.67 11.31
C GLY A 83 -8.73 4.28 12.10
N ILE A 84 -8.67 3.17 12.84
CA ILE A 84 -9.76 2.76 13.75
C ILE A 84 -9.95 3.79 14.87
N ALA A 85 -8.88 4.27 15.48
CA ALA A 85 -8.94 5.25 16.58
C ALA A 85 -9.57 6.58 16.13
N ILE A 86 -9.19 7.07 14.94
CA ILE A 86 -9.78 8.28 14.35
C ILE A 86 -11.25 8.02 14.01
N ALA A 87 -11.59 6.89 13.37
CA ALA A 87 -12.97 6.55 13.02
C ALA A 87 -13.90 6.45 14.24
N LEU A 88 -13.41 5.90 15.35
CA LEU A 88 -14.15 5.85 16.63
C LEU A 88 -14.40 7.25 17.23
N SER A 89 -13.51 8.20 16.95
CA SER A 89 -13.59 9.58 17.43
C SER A 89 -14.49 10.47 16.56
N MET A 90 -14.85 10.02 15.36
CA MET A 90 -15.71 10.78 14.45
C MET A 90 -17.17 10.77 14.90
N PRO A 91 -17.90 11.88 14.71
CA PRO A 91 -19.32 11.95 15.01
C PRO A 91 -20.12 11.00 14.11
N ARG A 92 -21.20 10.41 14.62
CA ARG A 92 -22.10 9.53 13.84
C ARG A 92 -23.26 10.25 13.16
N LYS A 93 -23.66 11.40 13.71
CA LYS A 93 -24.82 12.19 13.26
C LYS A 93 -24.48 13.67 13.43
N GLY A 94 -25.15 14.53 12.68
CA GLY A 94 -24.99 15.99 12.75
C GLY A 94 -24.07 16.58 11.68
N PHE A 95 -23.94 17.91 11.70
CA PHE A 95 -23.29 18.66 10.63
C PHE A 95 -21.77 18.48 10.55
N TRP A 96 -21.13 17.99 11.61
CA TRP A 96 -19.68 17.71 11.62
C TRP A 96 -19.29 16.45 10.83
N VAL A 97 -20.23 15.53 10.59
CA VAL A 97 -19.99 14.31 9.81
C VAL A 97 -19.38 14.60 8.43
N PRO A 98 -20.03 15.41 7.56
CA PRO A 98 -19.46 15.71 6.25
C PRO A 98 -18.12 16.45 6.36
N VAL A 99 -17.93 17.32 7.35
CA VAL A 99 -16.65 18.03 7.55
C VAL A 99 -15.52 17.05 7.84
N CYS A 100 -15.72 16.11 8.79
CA CYS A 100 -14.71 15.09 9.09
C CYS A 100 -14.43 14.19 7.89
N LEU A 101 -15.48 13.75 7.17
CA LEU A 101 -15.30 12.90 5.98
C LEU A 101 -14.52 13.60 4.86
N VAL A 102 -14.82 14.89 4.61
CA VAL A 102 -14.09 15.68 3.62
C VAL A 102 -12.63 15.86 4.03
N LEU A 103 -12.37 16.28 5.27
CA LEU A 103 -11.00 16.46 5.77
C LEU A 103 -10.19 15.17 5.70
N MET A 104 -10.80 14.02 6.02
CA MET A 104 -10.15 12.72 5.89
C MET A 104 -9.93 12.34 4.44
N ALA A 105 -10.82 12.70 3.51
CA ALA A 105 -10.62 12.38 2.09
C ALA A 105 -9.55 13.24 1.40
N LEU A 106 -9.23 14.44 1.92
CA LEU A 106 -8.34 15.41 1.27
C LEU A 106 -6.96 14.86 0.91
N PRO A 107 -6.21 14.16 1.79
CA PRO A 107 -4.88 13.68 1.45
C PRO A 107 -4.90 12.77 0.21
N MET A 108 -5.86 11.85 0.14
CA MET A 108 -5.97 10.87 -0.95
C MET A 108 -6.31 11.47 -2.32
N LEU A 109 -6.70 12.75 -2.38
CA LEU A 109 -6.96 13.44 -3.64
C LEU A 109 -5.68 14.02 -4.26
N ILE A 110 -4.58 14.04 -3.51
CA ILE A 110 -3.31 14.59 -3.97
C ILE A 110 -2.62 13.53 -4.87
N PRO A 111 -2.16 13.89 -6.08
CA PRO A 111 -1.44 12.95 -6.93
C PRO A 111 -0.15 12.45 -6.25
N TRP A 112 0.18 11.17 -6.43
CA TRP A 112 1.33 10.51 -5.79
C TRP A 112 2.67 11.25 -5.99
N ASN A 113 2.94 11.73 -7.21
CA ASN A 113 4.14 12.52 -7.51
C ASN A 113 4.19 13.82 -6.70
N VAL A 114 3.04 14.46 -6.48
CA VAL A 114 2.94 15.71 -5.73
C VAL A 114 3.19 15.45 -4.25
N VAL A 115 2.66 14.36 -3.69
CA VAL A 115 2.93 13.98 -2.29
C VAL A 115 4.43 13.77 -2.05
N GLY A 116 5.09 12.96 -2.89
CA GLY A 116 6.53 12.73 -2.77
C GLY A 116 7.34 14.02 -2.86
N ALA A 117 7.00 14.93 -3.79
CA ALA A 117 7.69 16.20 -3.95
C ALA A 117 7.43 17.17 -2.79
N MET A 118 6.19 17.23 -2.29
CA MET A 118 5.81 18.04 -1.12
C MET A 118 6.61 17.59 0.10
N TRP A 119 6.66 16.28 0.37
CA TRP A 119 7.41 15.74 1.49
C TRP A 119 8.91 15.89 1.34
N ASN A 120 9.45 15.80 0.12
CA ASN A 120 10.86 16.06 -0.13
C ASN A 120 11.26 17.46 0.33
N ILE A 121 10.53 18.49 -0.10
CA ILE A 121 10.79 19.89 0.27
C ILE A 121 10.49 20.12 1.76
N PHE A 122 9.35 19.62 2.24
CA PHE A 122 8.91 19.79 3.63
C PHE A 122 9.92 19.21 4.63
N ALA A 123 10.53 18.09 4.28
CA ALA A 123 11.43 17.32 5.13
C ALA A 123 12.91 17.64 4.93
N LEU A 124 13.28 18.68 4.15
CA LEU A 124 14.67 19.10 4.01
C LEU A 124 15.24 19.57 5.37
N PRO A 125 16.46 19.14 5.76
CA PRO A 125 16.99 19.34 7.12
C PRO A 125 17.09 20.79 7.57
N ASP A 126 17.59 21.67 6.70
CA ASP A 126 17.89 23.06 7.07
C ASP A 126 16.83 24.06 6.62
N ILE A 127 16.13 23.77 5.53
CA ILE A 127 15.21 24.71 4.87
C ILE A 127 13.76 24.24 4.81
N GLY A 128 13.53 22.94 5.02
CA GLY A 128 12.18 22.38 5.07
C GLY A 128 11.52 22.68 6.40
N LEU A 129 10.20 22.91 6.40
CA LEU A 129 9.48 23.26 7.63
C LEU A 129 9.62 22.19 8.72
N MET A 130 9.55 20.90 8.36
CA MET A 130 9.74 19.79 9.32
C MET A 130 11.20 19.69 9.76
N GLY A 131 12.15 19.70 8.82
CA GLY A 131 13.57 19.55 9.15
C GLY A 131 14.09 20.70 10.02
N TYR A 132 13.77 21.94 9.63
CA TYR A 132 14.14 23.14 10.40
C TYR A 132 13.56 23.08 11.82
N PHE A 133 12.28 22.71 11.96
CA PHE A 133 11.64 22.59 13.27
C PHE A 133 12.29 21.53 14.16
N LEU A 134 12.58 20.35 13.61
CA LEU A 134 13.27 19.27 14.34
C LEU A 134 14.67 19.70 14.79
N ASN A 135 15.48 20.25 13.88
CA ASN A 135 16.87 20.62 14.15
C ASN A 135 17.01 21.84 15.07
N HIS A 136 16.27 22.92 14.79
CA HIS A 136 16.51 24.23 15.42
C HIS A 136 15.56 24.53 16.58
N VAL A 137 14.36 23.97 16.59
CA VAL A 137 13.36 24.23 17.65
C VAL A 137 13.36 23.13 18.69
N LEU A 138 13.34 21.86 18.25
CA LEU A 138 13.35 20.71 19.14
C LEU A 138 14.77 20.24 19.52
N GLY A 139 15.80 20.67 18.78
CA GLY A 139 17.19 20.26 19.02
C GLY A 139 17.47 18.78 18.70
N ILE A 140 16.62 18.16 17.86
CA ILE A 140 16.77 16.77 17.43
C ILE A 140 17.56 16.79 16.12
N ASN A 141 18.75 16.17 16.11
CA ASN A 141 19.56 16.03 14.91
C ASN A 141 18.85 15.15 13.87
N TYR A 142 18.27 15.78 12.87
CA TYR A 142 17.48 15.17 11.82
C TYR A 142 18.07 15.52 10.45
N ASP A 143 18.48 14.50 9.70
CA ASP A 143 18.92 14.65 8.31
C ASP A 143 18.51 13.44 7.47
N MET A 144 17.36 13.50 6.81
CA MET A 144 16.91 12.44 5.90
C MET A 144 17.86 12.21 4.71
N THR A 145 18.69 13.18 4.34
CA THR A 145 19.58 13.05 3.17
C THR A 145 20.85 12.26 3.49
N GLN A 146 21.21 12.12 4.77
CA GLN A 146 22.42 11.43 5.23
C GLN A 146 22.16 10.30 6.20
N ASP A 147 21.19 10.43 7.11
CA ASP A 147 20.85 9.43 8.11
C ASP A 147 19.76 8.46 7.61
N PRO A 148 20.06 7.15 7.49
CA PRO A 148 19.07 6.13 7.16
C PRO A 148 17.83 6.15 8.06
N VAL A 149 17.99 6.39 9.36
CA VAL A 149 16.86 6.34 10.31
C VAL A 149 15.91 7.51 10.05
N ALA A 150 16.44 8.72 9.92
CA ALA A 150 15.66 9.89 9.52
C ALA A 150 14.92 9.67 8.19
N ALA A 151 15.55 9.07 7.18
CA ALA A 151 14.89 8.74 5.92
C ALA A 151 13.73 7.75 6.08
N TRP A 152 13.93 6.68 6.86
CA TRP A 152 12.88 5.72 7.17
C TRP A 152 11.70 6.35 7.90
N VAL A 153 11.97 7.18 8.91
CA VAL A 153 10.93 7.92 9.64
C VAL A 153 10.14 8.81 8.70
N THR A 154 10.80 9.52 7.78
CA THR A 154 10.11 10.43 6.85
C THR A 154 9.26 9.67 5.84
N ILE A 155 9.76 8.59 5.22
CA ILE A 155 8.95 7.81 4.27
C ILE A 155 7.73 7.17 4.95
N ILE A 156 7.86 6.68 6.19
CA ILE A 156 6.76 6.09 6.94
C ILE A 156 5.74 7.16 7.34
N THR A 157 6.20 8.30 7.83
CA THR A 157 5.30 9.38 8.25
C THR A 157 4.53 9.95 7.06
N MET A 158 5.19 10.08 5.90
CA MET A 158 4.56 10.49 4.64
C MET A 158 3.42 9.53 4.26
N ASP A 159 3.71 8.24 4.20
CA ASP A 159 2.74 7.21 3.82
C ASP A 159 1.57 7.18 4.80
N VAL A 160 1.85 7.10 6.11
CA VAL A 160 0.83 7.13 7.17
C VAL A 160 -0.07 8.35 7.05
N TRP A 161 0.49 9.54 6.79
CA TRP A 161 -0.30 10.75 6.61
C TRP A 161 -1.18 10.70 5.36
N HIS A 162 -0.64 10.23 4.24
CA HIS A 162 -1.35 10.23 2.97
C HIS A 162 -2.50 9.21 2.97
N TRP A 163 -2.26 8.08 3.61
CA TRP A 163 -3.06 6.91 3.38
C TRP A 163 -3.98 6.59 4.57
N THR A 164 -3.66 6.88 5.84
CA THR A 164 -4.55 6.56 6.99
C THR A 164 -6.04 6.84 6.76
N SER A 165 -6.35 7.91 6.02
CA SER A 165 -7.67 8.25 5.48
C SER A 165 -8.52 7.08 4.95
N LEU A 166 -7.97 6.17 4.13
CA LEU A 166 -8.73 5.04 3.60
C LEU A 166 -9.24 4.13 4.72
N VAL A 167 -8.37 3.83 5.69
CA VAL A 167 -8.70 3.00 6.85
C VAL A 167 -9.76 3.70 7.69
N VAL A 168 -9.64 5.01 7.90
CA VAL A 168 -10.64 5.81 8.63
C VAL A 168 -12.00 5.70 7.95
N LEU A 169 -12.07 5.95 6.64
CA LEU A 169 -13.32 5.96 5.89
C LEU A 169 -13.99 4.58 5.86
N LEU A 170 -13.20 3.52 5.67
CA LEU A 170 -13.71 2.14 5.71
C LEU A 170 -14.17 1.76 7.12
N ALA A 171 -13.35 1.98 8.14
CA ALA A 171 -13.72 1.69 9.53
C ALA A 171 -14.96 2.49 9.95
N TYR A 172 -15.06 3.78 9.57
CA TYR A 172 -16.22 4.62 9.85
C TYR A 172 -17.49 4.08 9.19
N ALA A 173 -17.43 3.69 7.90
CA ALA A 173 -18.57 3.06 7.23
C ALA A 173 -19.00 1.75 7.94
N GLY A 174 -18.02 0.95 8.38
CA GLY A 174 -18.26 -0.23 9.19
C GLY A 174 -18.97 0.10 10.51
N LEU A 175 -18.50 1.11 11.26
CA LEU A 175 -19.11 1.54 12.52
C LEU A 175 -20.55 2.05 12.35
N VAL A 176 -20.81 2.82 11.29
CA VAL A 176 -22.13 3.39 11.00
C VAL A 176 -23.14 2.31 10.60
N SER A 177 -22.68 1.21 10.00
CA SER A 177 -23.56 0.09 9.63
C SER A 177 -24.09 -0.71 10.84
N ILE A 178 -23.51 -0.55 12.03
CA ILE A 178 -23.91 -1.27 13.23
C ILE A 178 -25.22 -0.69 13.79
N PRO A 179 -26.31 -1.49 13.89
CA PRO A 179 -27.58 -1.00 14.41
C PRO A 179 -27.50 -0.42 15.83
N ASP A 180 -28.22 0.69 16.08
CA ASP A 180 -28.25 1.37 17.38
C ASP A 180 -28.69 0.44 18.54
N ALA A 181 -29.48 -0.61 18.25
CA ALA A 181 -29.93 -1.61 19.22
C ALA A 181 -28.77 -2.31 19.97
N TYR A 182 -27.63 -2.57 19.30
CA TYR A 182 -26.47 -3.17 19.96
C TYR A 182 -25.88 -2.25 21.03
N TYR A 183 -25.82 -0.95 20.74
CA TYR A 183 -25.31 0.06 21.69
C TYR A 183 -26.28 0.30 22.85
N GLN A 184 -27.59 0.24 22.58
CA GLN A 184 -28.61 0.34 23.62
C GLN A 184 -28.57 -0.85 24.58
N ALA A 185 -28.47 -2.08 24.05
CA ALA A 185 -28.32 -3.29 24.86
C ALA A 185 -27.08 -3.21 25.76
N ALA A 186 -25.92 -2.85 25.19
CA ALA A 186 -24.68 -2.70 25.95
C ALA A 186 -24.78 -1.64 27.07
N LYS A 187 -25.54 -0.56 26.84
CA LYS A 187 -25.78 0.48 27.87
C LYS A 187 -26.66 -0.05 29.01
N ILE A 188 -27.66 -0.89 28.71
CA ILE A 188 -28.49 -1.54 29.73
C ILE A 188 -27.64 -2.50 30.58
N ASP A 189 -26.72 -3.23 29.94
CA ASP A 189 -25.79 -4.15 30.60
C ASP A 189 -24.64 -3.44 31.36
N GLY A 190 -24.60 -2.11 31.35
CA GLY A 190 -23.54 -1.32 32.02
C GLY A 190 -22.15 -1.53 31.41
N ALA A 191 -22.06 -1.94 30.15
CA ALA A 191 -20.80 -2.23 29.49
C ALA A 191 -19.93 -0.96 29.33
N SER A 192 -18.63 -1.09 29.60
CA SER A 192 -17.66 -0.02 29.38
C SER A 192 -17.41 0.21 27.87
N ASN A 193 -16.88 1.38 27.50
CA ASN A 193 -16.52 1.68 26.11
C ASN A 193 -15.53 0.67 25.50
N TRP A 194 -14.60 0.15 26.31
CA TRP A 194 -13.67 -0.90 25.88
C TRP A 194 -14.39 -2.22 25.60
N SER A 195 -15.36 -2.60 26.44
CA SER A 195 -16.19 -3.78 26.21
C SER A 195 -17.04 -3.62 24.93
N VAL A 196 -17.64 -2.45 24.71
CA VAL A 196 -18.36 -2.14 23.47
C VAL A 196 -17.44 -2.24 22.25
N PHE A 197 -16.23 -1.69 22.33
CA PHE A 197 -15.26 -1.79 21.24
C PHE A 197 -14.88 -3.24 20.95
N ARG A 198 -14.42 -3.98 21.95
CA ARG A 198 -13.89 -5.34 21.80
C ARG A 198 -14.96 -6.35 21.38
N PHE A 199 -16.17 -6.26 21.93
CA PHE A 199 -17.20 -7.29 21.76
C PHE A 199 -18.30 -6.93 20.76
N ILE A 200 -18.46 -5.66 20.39
CA ILE A 200 -19.50 -5.22 19.45
C ILE A 200 -18.88 -4.60 18.20
N GLN A 201 -18.06 -3.55 18.35
CA GLN A 201 -17.56 -2.78 17.21
C GLN A 201 -16.55 -3.59 16.39
N LEU A 202 -15.49 -4.08 17.03
CA LEU A 202 -14.40 -4.77 16.35
C LEU A 202 -14.88 -6.04 15.60
N PRO A 203 -15.69 -6.94 16.20
CA PRO A 203 -16.19 -8.12 15.49
C PRO A 203 -17.09 -7.76 14.31
N LYS A 204 -17.95 -6.75 14.45
CA LYS A 204 -18.84 -6.32 13.36
C LYS A 204 -18.14 -5.56 12.24
N MET A 205 -16.98 -4.97 12.52
CA MET A 205 -16.12 -4.34 11.50
C MET A 205 -15.18 -5.33 10.80
N LYS A 206 -15.08 -6.60 11.25
CA LYS A 206 -14.09 -7.57 10.75
C LYS A 206 -14.02 -7.64 9.23
N ASN A 207 -15.17 -7.73 8.54
CA ASN A 207 -15.20 -7.85 7.08
C ASN A 207 -14.66 -6.59 6.40
N VAL A 208 -15.03 -5.42 6.91
CA VAL A 208 -14.58 -4.13 6.37
C VAL A 208 -13.09 -3.90 6.65
N LEU A 209 -12.63 -4.25 7.84
CA LEU A 209 -11.21 -4.18 8.19
C LEU A 209 -10.37 -5.19 7.41
N THR A 210 -10.93 -6.35 7.07
CA THR A 210 -10.26 -7.33 6.20
C THR A 210 -9.98 -6.75 4.83
N ILE A 211 -10.98 -6.08 4.24
CA ILE A 211 -10.81 -5.37 2.97
C ILE A 211 -9.80 -4.22 3.13
N ALA A 212 -9.89 -3.43 4.20
CA ALA A 212 -8.97 -2.32 4.46
C ALA A 212 -7.51 -2.78 4.55
N ILE A 213 -7.25 -3.85 5.32
CA ILE A 213 -5.90 -4.43 5.49
C ILE A 213 -5.39 -4.98 4.17
N LEU A 214 -6.22 -5.70 3.39
CA LEU A 214 -5.81 -6.28 2.12
C LEU A 214 -5.47 -5.20 1.09
N LEU A 215 -6.34 -4.19 0.94
CA LEU A 215 -6.07 -3.06 0.05
C LEU A 215 -4.81 -2.34 0.46
N ARG A 216 -4.60 -2.17 1.77
CA ARG A 216 -3.41 -1.50 2.27
C ARG A 216 -2.11 -2.26 2.11
N PHE A 217 -2.18 -3.56 2.33
CA PHE A 217 -1.07 -4.44 2.04
C PHE A 217 -0.68 -4.31 0.56
N MET A 218 -1.65 -4.45 -0.35
CA MET A 218 -1.37 -4.38 -1.79
C MET A 218 -0.77 -3.04 -2.22
N ASP A 219 -1.32 -1.94 -1.70
CA ASP A 219 -0.88 -0.59 -2.03
C ASP A 219 0.54 -0.31 -1.50
N SER A 220 0.76 -0.49 -0.19
CA SER A 220 2.09 -0.27 0.42
C SER A 220 3.15 -1.27 -0.05
N PHE A 221 2.77 -2.52 -0.39
CA PHE A 221 3.73 -3.53 -0.85
C PHE A 221 4.18 -3.30 -2.30
N ASN A 222 3.41 -2.56 -3.10
CA ASN A 222 3.75 -2.19 -4.48
C ASN A 222 4.03 -0.69 -4.65
N ILE A 223 4.20 0.04 -3.55
CA ILE A 223 4.44 1.49 -3.57
C ILE A 223 5.75 1.80 -4.31
N TYR A 224 5.71 2.74 -5.24
CA TYR A 224 6.89 3.17 -6.02
C TYR A 224 7.07 4.68 -5.98
N THR A 225 6.04 5.39 -6.43
CA THR A 225 6.15 6.79 -6.82
C THR A 225 6.58 7.69 -5.67
N GLU A 226 5.93 7.59 -4.52
CA GLU A 226 6.17 8.52 -3.42
C GLU A 226 7.56 8.33 -2.79
N PRO A 227 7.99 7.11 -2.42
CA PRO A 227 9.34 6.88 -1.91
C PRO A 227 10.43 7.20 -2.94
N PHE A 228 10.16 6.95 -4.23
CA PHE A 228 11.08 7.30 -5.31
C PHE A 228 11.28 8.81 -5.41
N VAL A 229 10.19 9.59 -5.45
CA VAL A 229 10.28 11.06 -5.54
C VAL A 229 10.86 11.65 -4.24
N LEU A 230 10.54 11.06 -3.09
CA LEU A 230 11.00 11.55 -1.79
C LEU A 230 12.49 11.32 -1.55
N THR A 231 12.99 10.11 -1.81
CA THR A 231 14.37 9.70 -1.43
C THR A 231 15.17 9.08 -2.57
N GLY A 232 14.52 8.60 -3.63
CA GLY A 232 15.16 7.79 -4.68
C GLY A 232 15.76 6.47 -4.17
N GLY A 233 15.43 6.05 -2.95
CA GLY A 233 16.00 4.89 -2.27
C GLY A 233 17.23 5.17 -1.37
N GLY A 234 17.58 6.44 -1.15
CA GLY A 234 18.68 6.88 -0.31
C GLY A 234 18.32 7.17 1.16
N PRO A 235 19.31 7.53 2.01
CA PRO A 235 20.75 7.62 1.70
C PRO A 235 21.36 6.26 1.40
N GLY A 236 22.29 6.22 0.43
CA GLY A 236 22.82 4.97 -0.12
C GLY A 236 21.71 4.11 -0.73
N ASN A 237 21.49 2.92 -0.18
CA ASN A 237 20.39 2.02 -0.55
C ASN A 237 19.40 1.76 0.60
N SER A 238 19.43 2.59 1.65
CA SER A 238 18.73 2.33 2.90
C SER A 238 17.21 2.29 2.76
N THR A 239 16.63 3.06 1.84
CA THR A 239 15.19 3.07 1.53
C THR A 239 14.89 2.51 0.14
N THR A 240 15.84 1.80 -0.49
CA THR A 240 15.63 1.19 -1.80
C THR A 240 14.71 -0.02 -1.67
N LEU A 241 13.41 0.25 -1.84
CA LEU A 241 12.33 -0.72 -1.92
C LEU A 241 12.40 -1.55 -3.21
N LEU A 242 11.70 -2.68 -3.26
CA LEU A 242 11.73 -3.58 -4.43
C LEU A 242 11.26 -2.90 -5.70
N SER A 243 10.21 -2.09 -5.60
CA SER A 243 9.66 -1.31 -6.69
C SER A 243 10.66 -0.29 -7.26
N ILE A 244 11.40 0.39 -6.38
CA ILE A 244 12.45 1.35 -6.77
C ILE A 244 13.59 0.59 -7.47
N ASP A 245 13.99 -0.54 -6.92
CA ASP A 245 15.07 -1.37 -7.48
C ASP A 245 14.71 -1.89 -8.88
N LEU A 246 13.48 -2.39 -9.05
CA LEU A 246 12.93 -2.84 -10.32
C LEU A 246 12.97 -1.72 -11.38
N VAL A 247 12.50 -0.52 -11.03
CA VAL A 247 12.47 0.60 -11.98
C VAL A 247 13.87 1.11 -12.30
N LYS A 248 14.82 1.08 -11.35
CA LYS A 248 16.23 1.40 -11.63
C LYS A 248 16.82 0.46 -12.69
N ILE A 249 16.53 -0.84 -12.62
CA ILE A 249 16.98 -1.82 -13.62
C ILE A 249 16.28 -1.55 -14.95
N ALA A 250 14.94 -1.45 -14.94
CA ALA A 250 14.13 -1.35 -16.16
C ALA A 250 14.36 -0.05 -16.94
N LEU A 251 14.36 1.10 -16.24
CA LEU A 251 14.35 2.43 -16.86
C LEU A 251 15.64 3.23 -16.64
N GLY A 252 16.43 2.89 -15.62
CA GLY A 252 17.71 3.53 -15.37
C GLY A 252 18.85 2.84 -16.14
N GLN A 253 18.88 1.52 -16.10
CA GLN A 253 19.90 0.68 -16.75
C GLN A 253 19.48 0.20 -18.15
N PHE A 254 18.18 0.26 -18.45
CA PHE A 254 17.58 -0.26 -19.69
C PHE A 254 17.73 -1.78 -19.87
N ASP A 255 17.97 -2.52 -18.78
CA ASP A 255 18.13 -3.97 -18.79
C ASP A 255 16.75 -4.65 -18.68
N LEU A 256 16.06 -4.78 -19.82
CA LEU A 256 14.68 -5.27 -19.88
C LEU A 256 14.53 -6.74 -19.47
N GLY A 257 15.52 -7.58 -19.78
CA GLY A 257 15.53 -9.00 -19.43
C GLY A 257 15.47 -9.26 -17.93
N PRO A 258 16.49 -8.82 -17.15
CA PRO A 258 16.47 -8.97 -15.70
C PRO A 258 15.33 -8.18 -15.04
N ALA A 259 14.97 -6.99 -15.54
CA ALA A 259 13.80 -6.27 -15.02
C ALA A 259 12.50 -7.08 -15.18
N ALA A 260 12.27 -7.67 -16.34
CA ALA A 260 11.10 -8.49 -16.59
C ALA A 260 11.07 -9.73 -15.69
N ALA A 261 12.18 -10.44 -15.54
CA ALA A 261 12.29 -11.56 -14.60
C ALA A 261 12.01 -11.14 -13.15
N MET A 262 12.60 -10.01 -12.71
CA MET A 262 12.37 -9.46 -11.37
C MET A 262 10.90 -9.09 -11.16
N SER A 263 10.25 -8.48 -12.16
CA SER A 263 8.84 -8.11 -12.08
C SER A 263 7.92 -9.31 -11.92
N LEU A 264 8.22 -10.45 -12.56
CA LEU A 264 7.46 -11.69 -12.42
C LEU A 264 7.66 -12.33 -11.05
N ILE A 265 8.90 -12.35 -10.54
CA ILE A 265 9.20 -12.82 -9.17
C ILE A 265 8.43 -11.96 -8.17
N TYR A 266 8.52 -10.64 -8.30
CA TYR A 266 7.84 -9.70 -7.42
C TYR A 266 6.32 -9.87 -7.49
N PHE A 267 5.74 -9.98 -8.69
CA PHE A 267 4.31 -10.26 -8.88
C PHE A 267 3.89 -11.57 -8.21
N ALA A 268 4.67 -12.64 -8.36
CA ALA A 268 4.40 -13.94 -7.74
C ALA A 268 4.44 -13.85 -6.21
N ILE A 269 5.40 -13.11 -5.64
CA ILE A 269 5.47 -12.86 -4.19
C ILE A 269 4.24 -12.07 -3.73
N THR A 270 3.90 -10.97 -4.41
CA THR A 270 2.73 -10.16 -4.08
C THR A 270 1.45 -10.99 -4.12
N LEU A 271 1.27 -11.83 -5.14
CA LEU A 271 0.11 -12.71 -5.29
C LEU A 271 0.05 -13.75 -4.16
N LEU A 272 1.18 -14.41 -3.85
CA LEU A 272 1.27 -15.42 -2.81
C LEU A 272 0.96 -14.82 -1.44
N VAL A 273 1.54 -13.67 -1.11
CA VAL A 273 1.32 -13.00 0.17
C VAL A 273 -0.14 -12.53 0.26
N SER A 274 -0.69 -11.93 -0.80
CA SER A 274 -2.10 -11.51 -0.83
C SER A 274 -3.07 -12.68 -0.63
N TRP A 275 -2.79 -13.82 -1.28
CA TRP A 275 -3.58 -15.04 -1.13
C TRP A 275 -3.50 -15.60 0.30
N LEU A 276 -2.32 -15.62 0.91
CA LEU A 276 -2.14 -16.02 2.31
C LEU A 276 -2.91 -15.11 3.27
N PHE A 277 -2.78 -13.78 3.12
CA PHE A 277 -3.52 -12.80 3.92
C PHE A 277 -5.02 -13.03 3.82
N TYR A 278 -5.56 -13.10 2.59
CA TYR A 278 -6.99 -13.32 2.37
C TYR A 278 -7.48 -14.64 3.01
N THR A 279 -6.73 -15.73 2.80
CA THR A 279 -7.10 -17.05 3.32
C THR A 279 -7.08 -17.08 4.85
N LEU A 280 -6.07 -16.49 5.49
CA LEU A 280 -5.96 -16.46 6.94
C LEU A 280 -7.06 -15.61 7.59
N MET A 281 -7.44 -14.49 6.98
CA MET A 281 -8.43 -13.58 7.55
C MET A 281 -9.88 -14.08 7.40
N THR A 282 -10.16 -14.83 6.34
CA THR A 282 -11.50 -15.35 6.03
C THR A 282 -11.76 -16.77 6.56
N LYS A 283 -10.72 -17.49 7.01
CA LYS A 283 -10.85 -18.85 7.56
C LYS A 283 -11.85 -18.94 8.72
N ASP A 284 -11.93 -17.90 9.53
CA ASP A 284 -12.84 -17.83 10.69
C ASP A 284 -14.30 -17.55 10.31
N ASP A 285 -14.59 -17.15 9.06
CA ASP A 285 -15.97 -16.94 8.57
C ASP A 285 -16.58 -18.23 8.00
N LEU A 286 -15.76 -19.26 7.78
CA LEU A 286 -16.15 -20.56 7.22
C LEU A 286 -16.46 -21.62 8.29
N ASN A 287 -16.25 -21.31 9.58
CA ASN A 287 -16.54 -22.16 10.73
C ASN A 287 -17.63 -21.54 11.60
#